data_AF-A0A2H0WBX3-F1
#
_entry.id   AF-A0A2H0WBX3-F1
#
_cell.length_a   1.000
_cell.length_b   1.000
_cell.length_c   1.000
_cell.angle_alpha   90.00
_cell.angle_beta   90.00
_cell.angle_gamma   90.00
#
_symmetry.space_group_name_H-M   'P 1'
#
loop_
_entity.id
_entity.type
_entity.pdbx_description
1 polymer ?
#
loop_
_entity_poly.entity_id
_entity_poly.type
_entity_poly.pdbx_seq_one_letter_code
_entity_poly.pdbx_strand_id
1 'polypeptide(L)'
;MAVRKSLFHVQRATLKVALFFISLSLVASSSVETYKDIIEKAYNLSLQRDRLQATNVLVGALRKESKKAAQKELIQALDQVATVFYSDKAQQLYELALSMKASDAQMGMSKLQEASRLEPDNLSIEMAIARQNIQNNECDAALSRLIKYKELNRHMDDLKLVVSQAFVCVGKFEEYLDLKTSYDPRKSTRDSFWSSLEAEYLMKVGSFTKALEVTQALQKSDADFPEGYYWQWKVESHQKVKSEKAGQKYLSLCKGLNSRLQRAYLWEPQLCHRTVEVETFLKKNNNPEI
;
A
#
# COMPACT_ATOMS: atom_id res chain seq x y z
N MET A 1 38.05 24.72 -21.25
CA MET A 1 39.19 24.36 -20.40
C MET A 1 39.28 22.84 -20.33
N ALA A 2 40.34 22.30 -20.94
CA ALA A 2 40.71 20.89 -20.91
C ALA A 2 41.38 20.52 -19.58
N VAL A 3 41.82 19.25 -19.44
CA VAL A 3 42.64 18.60 -18.36
C VAL A 3 41.77 17.71 -17.45
N ARG A 4 42.00 16.40 -17.22
CA ARG A 4 43.13 15.47 -17.48
C ARG A 4 42.61 14.01 -17.43
N LYS A 5 43.16 13.15 -18.28
CA LYS A 5 43.12 11.69 -18.18
C LYS A 5 44.14 11.22 -17.12
N SER A 6 43.84 10.16 -16.37
CA SER A 6 44.87 9.28 -15.79
C SER A 6 44.41 7.83 -15.81
N LEU A 7 44.91 7.08 -16.79
CA LEU A 7 44.93 5.61 -16.79
C LEU A 7 45.99 5.15 -15.78
N PHE A 8 45.62 4.27 -14.85
CA PHE A 8 46.57 3.40 -14.17
C PHE A 8 46.32 1.97 -14.61
N HIS A 9 47.27 1.45 -15.38
CA HIS A 9 47.33 0.06 -15.82
C HIS A 9 48.26 -0.67 -14.85
N VAL A 10 47.69 -1.55 -14.02
CA VAL A 10 48.47 -2.44 -13.15
C VAL A 10 48.26 -3.86 -13.67
N GLN A 11 49.20 -4.32 -14.50
CA GLN A 11 49.34 -5.72 -14.84
C GLN A 11 50.02 -6.42 -13.66
N ARG A 12 49.32 -7.36 -13.03
CA ARG A 12 49.93 -8.36 -12.15
C ARG A 12 49.72 -9.74 -12.77
N ALA A 13 50.81 -10.28 -13.28
CA ALA A 13 50.93 -11.68 -13.64
C ALA A 13 51.15 -12.50 -12.36
N THR A 14 50.34 -13.52 -12.12
CA THR A 14 50.57 -14.51 -11.06
C THR A 14 50.25 -15.92 -11.58
N LEU A 15 51.35 -16.64 -11.83
CA LEU A 15 51.63 -18.06 -11.60
C LEU A 15 50.43 -19.02 -11.47
N LYS A 16 50.24 -19.88 -12.49
CA LYS A 16 49.33 -21.04 -12.44
C LYS A 16 50.08 -22.25 -11.90
N VAL A 17 49.83 -22.62 -10.64
CA VAL A 17 50.21 -23.94 -10.09
C VAL A 17 48.99 -24.85 -10.22
N ALA A 18 49.06 -25.82 -11.14
CA ALA A 18 48.03 -26.82 -11.33
C ALA A 18 48.20 -27.94 -10.29
N LEU A 19 47.56 -27.79 -9.13
CA LEU A 19 47.39 -28.86 -8.15
C LEU A 19 46.13 -29.66 -8.52
N PHE A 20 46.34 -30.82 -9.12
CA PHE A 20 45.31 -31.78 -9.48
C PHE A 20 44.84 -32.53 -8.23
N PHE A 21 43.95 -31.90 -7.45
CA PHE A 21 43.24 -32.57 -6.36
C PHE A 21 42.15 -33.47 -6.94
N ILE A 22 42.32 -34.78 -6.78
CA ILE A 22 41.29 -35.79 -7.04
C ILE A 22 40.19 -35.58 -6.00
N SER A 23 39.18 -34.79 -6.36
CA SER A 23 37.99 -34.57 -5.57
C SER A 23 37.09 -35.80 -5.61
N LEU A 24 37.13 -36.61 -4.54
CA LEU A 24 36.04 -37.54 -4.22
C LEU A 24 34.78 -36.70 -3.97
N SER A 25 33.88 -36.68 -4.95
CA SER A 25 32.54 -36.11 -4.79
C SER A 25 31.73 -37.00 -3.85
N LEU A 26 31.86 -36.77 -2.54
CA LEU A 26 30.87 -37.20 -1.57
C LEU A 26 29.52 -36.60 -2.00
N VAL A 27 28.65 -37.46 -2.55
CA VAL A 27 27.27 -37.11 -2.86
C VAL A 27 26.56 -36.87 -1.53
N ALA A 28 26.67 -35.66 -1.01
CA ALA A 28 25.86 -35.19 0.10
C ALA A 28 24.41 -35.26 -0.38
N SER A 29 23.64 -36.19 0.18
CA SER A 29 22.20 -36.23 0.02
C SER A 29 21.65 -34.90 0.55
N SER A 30 21.38 -33.95 -0.34
CA SER A 30 20.74 -32.69 0.02
C SER A 30 19.34 -33.04 0.53
N SER A 31 19.16 -33.04 1.85
CA SER A 31 17.85 -33.12 2.45
C SER A 31 16.97 -32.07 1.81
N VAL A 32 15.84 -32.49 1.26
CA VAL A 32 14.89 -31.57 0.61
C VAL A 32 14.41 -30.57 1.67
N GLU A 33 14.81 -29.32 1.52
CA GLU A 33 14.42 -28.20 2.40
C GLU A 33 12.89 -28.10 2.40
N THR A 34 12.26 -28.18 3.58
CA THR A 34 10.81 -28.05 3.74
C THR A 34 10.40 -26.57 3.78
N TYR A 35 9.11 -26.26 3.59
CA TYR A 35 8.65 -24.87 3.70
C TYR A 35 8.87 -24.28 5.10
N LYS A 36 8.95 -25.12 6.14
CA LYS A 36 9.25 -24.68 7.51
C LYS A 36 10.70 -24.25 7.66
N ASP A 37 11.63 -25.01 7.09
CA ASP A 37 13.06 -24.66 7.06
C ASP A 37 13.27 -23.31 6.34
N ILE A 38 12.53 -23.07 5.25
CA ILE A 38 12.54 -21.80 4.52
C ILE A 38 12.02 -20.64 5.37
N ILE A 39 10.93 -20.84 6.13
CA ILE A 39 10.39 -19.82 7.04
C ILE A 39 11.41 -19.49 8.12
N GLU A 40 12.01 -20.50 8.74
CA GLU A 40 13.06 -20.30 9.77
C GLU A 40 14.25 -19.54 9.19
N LYS A 41 14.71 -19.93 7.99
CA LYS A 41 15.78 -19.22 7.27
C LYS A 41 15.42 -17.76 7.00
N ALA A 42 14.18 -17.47 6.59
CA ALA A 42 13.73 -16.10 6.38
C ALA A 42 13.69 -15.30 7.69
N TYR A 43 13.29 -15.89 8.80
CA TYR A 43 13.37 -15.22 10.11
C TYR A 43 14.81 -14.98 10.55
N ASN A 44 15.72 -15.91 10.32
CA ASN A 44 17.15 -15.72 10.61
C ASN A 44 17.75 -14.57 9.78
N LEU A 45 17.39 -14.46 8.50
CA LEU A 45 17.76 -13.31 7.65
C LEU A 45 17.13 -12.00 8.17
N SER A 46 15.88 -12.05 8.60
CA SER A 46 15.18 -10.92 9.21
C SER A 46 15.87 -10.44 10.51
N LEU A 47 16.34 -11.35 11.36
CA LEU A 47 17.14 -11.04 12.56
C LEU A 47 18.49 -10.40 12.24
N GLN A 48 19.08 -10.76 11.09
CA GLN A 48 20.27 -10.11 10.53
C GLN A 48 19.96 -8.77 9.84
N ARG A 49 18.70 -8.32 9.89
CA ARG A 49 18.19 -7.10 9.24
C ARG A 49 18.26 -7.13 7.72
N ASP A 50 18.33 -8.31 7.09
CA ASP A 50 18.27 -8.46 5.64
C ASP A 50 16.84 -8.80 5.18
N ARG A 51 15.96 -7.79 5.24
CA ARG A 51 14.55 -7.92 4.85
C ARG A 51 14.39 -8.31 3.38
N LEU A 52 15.22 -7.76 2.50
CA LEU A 52 15.12 -8.01 1.06
C LEU A 52 15.46 -9.48 0.75
N GLN A 53 16.52 -10.03 1.34
CA GLN A 53 16.84 -11.44 1.14
C GLN A 53 15.79 -12.35 1.77
N ALA A 54 15.33 -12.02 2.98
CA ALA A 54 14.28 -12.80 3.68
C ALA A 54 12.98 -12.88 2.88
N THR A 55 12.49 -11.74 2.36
CA THR A 55 11.29 -11.69 1.52
C THR A 55 11.49 -12.46 0.20
N ASN A 56 12.63 -12.31 -0.46
CA ASN A 56 12.92 -13.05 -1.70
C ASN A 56 12.95 -14.58 -1.51
N VAL A 57 13.47 -15.07 -0.38
CA VAL A 57 13.47 -16.50 -0.04
C VAL A 57 12.03 -17.03 0.07
N LEU A 58 11.16 -16.30 0.78
CA LEU A 58 9.75 -16.67 0.94
C LEU A 58 8.97 -16.61 -0.38
N VAL A 59 9.20 -15.57 -1.20
CA VAL A 59 8.59 -15.44 -2.52
C VAL A 59 9.01 -16.58 -3.45
N GLY A 60 10.30 -16.94 -3.43
CA GLY A 60 10.82 -18.07 -4.19
C GLY A 60 10.15 -19.39 -3.81
N ALA A 61 9.90 -19.59 -2.51
CA ALA A 61 9.20 -20.77 -2.00
C ALA A 61 7.71 -20.78 -2.40
N LEU A 62 7.02 -19.65 -2.28
CA LEU A 62 5.61 -19.50 -2.67
C LEU A 62 5.36 -19.85 -4.14
N ARG A 63 6.33 -19.58 -5.03
CA ARG A 63 6.23 -19.93 -6.45
C ARG A 63 6.31 -21.44 -6.70
N LYS A 64 6.95 -22.20 -5.81
CA LYS A 64 7.18 -23.65 -5.94
C LYS A 64 6.17 -24.48 -5.14
N GLU A 65 5.64 -23.93 -4.07
CA GLU A 65 4.70 -24.63 -3.19
C GLU A 65 3.31 -24.71 -3.82
N SER A 66 2.72 -25.91 -3.83
CA SER A 66 1.38 -26.18 -4.36
C SER A 66 0.35 -26.48 -3.27
N LYS A 67 0.80 -26.84 -2.06
CA LYS A 67 -0.06 -27.14 -0.92
C LYS A 67 -0.59 -25.84 -0.31
N LYS A 68 -1.92 -25.66 -0.37
CA LYS A 68 -2.62 -24.46 0.16
C LYS A 68 -2.28 -24.16 1.63
N ALA A 69 -2.13 -25.19 2.47
CA ALA A 69 -1.78 -25.01 3.89
C ALA A 69 -0.38 -24.39 4.05
N ALA A 70 0.62 -24.92 3.33
CA ALA A 70 1.98 -24.40 3.35
C ALA A 70 2.07 -22.99 2.72
N GLN A 71 1.33 -22.73 1.63
CA GLN A 71 1.23 -21.38 1.06
C GLN A 71 0.71 -20.37 2.07
N LYS A 72 -0.31 -20.74 2.86
CA LYS A 72 -0.86 -19.85 3.90
C LYS A 72 0.21 -19.48 4.94
N GLU A 73 0.97 -20.45 5.44
CA GLU A 73 2.05 -20.20 6.42
C GLU A 73 3.18 -19.35 5.82
N LEU A 74 3.57 -19.62 4.56
CA LEU A 74 4.57 -18.82 3.84
C LEU A 74 4.11 -17.37 3.62
N ILE A 75 2.83 -17.14 3.28
CA ILE A 75 2.26 -15.78 3.14
C ILE A 75 2.27 -15.07 4.49
N GLN A 76 1.89 -15.74 5.57
CA GLN A 76 1.92 -15.15 6.91
C GLN A 76 3.34 -14.76 7.33
N ALA A 77 4.32 -15.62 7.09
CA ALA A 77 5.73 -15.31 7.34
C ALA A 77 6.22 -14.13 6.48
N LEU A 78 5.81 -14.08 5.21
CA LEU A 78 6.16 -13.01 4.29
C LEU A 78 5.62 -11.66 4.76
N ASP A 79 4.35 -11.62 5.19
CA ASP A 79 3.72 -10.42 5.71
C ASP A 79 4.40 -9.93 6.99
N GLN A 80 4.73 -10.84 7.92
CA GLN A 80 5.46 -10.51 9.14
C GLN A 80 6.86 -9.95 8.85
N VAL A 81 7.66 -10.63 8.03
CA VAL A 81 9.01 -10.18 7.66
C VAL A 81 8.98 -8.85 6.92
N ALA A 82 8.01 -8.63 6.03
CA ALA A 82 7.91 -7.41 5.23
C ALA A 82 7.51 -6.18 6.07
N THR A 83 6.87 -6.37 7.23
CA THR A 83 6.26 -5.27 8.00
C THR A 83 6.85 -5.06 9.39
N VAL A 84 7.57 -6.05 9.94
CA VAL A 84 8.18 -5.96 11.26
C VAL A 84 9.22 -4.84 11.31
N PHE A 85 9.18 -4.06 12.38
CA PHE A 85 10.18 -3.05 12.69
C PHE A 85 11.40 -3.70 13.36
N TYR A 86 12.60 -3.38 12.87
CA TYR A 86 13.88 -3.79 13.44
C TYR A 86 14.46 -2.75 14.42
N SER A 87 13.85 -1.57 14.48
CA SER A 87 14.25 -0.47 15.35
C SER A 87 13.04 0.20 16.01
N ASP A 88 13.05 0.28 17.34
CA ASP A 88 12.07 1.03 18.12
C ASP A 88 11.96 2.49 17.66
N LYS A 89 13.09 3.09 17.25
CA LYS A 89 13.10 4.47 16.74
C LYS A 89 12.30 4.59 15.45
N ALA A 90 12.44 3.65 14.52
CA ALA A 90 11.69 3.67 13.26
C ALA A 90 10.19 3.47 13.52
N GLN A 91 9.84 2.57 14.43
CA GLN A 91 8.45 2.37 14.85
C GLN A 91 7.86 3.64 15.49
N GLN A 92 8.58 4.29 16.40
CA GLN A 92 8.14 5.55 17.03
C GLN A 92 7.93 6.67 16.01
N LEU A 93 8.83 6.80 15.03
CA LEU A 93 8.70 7.78 13.95
C LEU A 93 7.49 7.49 13.06
N TYR A 94 7.25 6.22 12.75
CA TYR A 94 6.07 5.77 12.00
C TYR A 94 4.78 6.11 12.75
N GLU A 95 4.66 5.72 14.01
CA GLU A 95 3.46 5.99 14.82
C GLU A 95 3.23 7.50 15.03
N LEU A 96 4.31 8.26 15.27
CA LEU A 96 4.24 9.72 15.36
C LEU A 96 3.71 10.31 14.05
N ALA A 97 4.23 9.86 12.90
CA ALA A 97 3.76 10.33 11.60
C ALA A 97 2.27 10.06 11.38
N LEU A 98 1.80 8.86 11.73
CA LEU A 98 0.38 8.52 11.61
C LEU A 98 -0.51 9.40 12.49
N SER A 99 -0.04 9.75 13.70
CA SER A 99 -0.76 10.66 14.60
C SER A 99 -0.84 12.10 14.08
N MET A 100 0.12 12.50 13.25
CA MET A 100 0.21 13.84 12.66
C MET A 100 -0.59 14.00 11.36
N LYS A 101 -1.08 12.91 10.75
CA LYS A 101 -1.76 12.94 9.44
C LYS A 101 -2.89 13.99 9.37
N ALA A 102 -3.64 14.17 10.45
CA ALA A 102 -4.78 15.08 10.50
C ALA A 102 -4.40 16.54 10.87
N SER A 103 -3.33 16.75 11.62
CA SER A 103 -2.94 18.07 12.16
C SER A 103 -1.79 18.72 11.40
N ASP A 104 -0.80 17.95 10.98
CA ASP A 104 0.39 18.41 10.26
C ASP A 104 0.91 17.30 9.32
N ALA A 105 0.26 17.18 8.17
CA ALA A 105 0.59 16.19 7.14
C ALA A 105 2.03 16.30 6.63
N GLN A 106 2.58 17.53 6.56
CA GLN A 106 3.92 17.75 6.05
C GLN A 106 4.98 17.26 7.05
N MET A 107 4.79 17.57 8.34
CA MET A 107 5.65 17.02 9.38
C MET A 107 5.52 15.49 9.47
N GLY A 108 4.30 14.96 9.35
CA GLY A 108 4.05 13.52 9.26
C GLY A 108 4.84 12.84 8.14
N MET A 109 4.80 13.41 6.93
CA MET A 109 5.62 12.93 5.80
C MET A 109 7.12 12.95 6.13
N SER A 110 7.63 14.04 6.72
CA SER A 110 9.03 14.11 7.11
C SER A 110 9.43 13.01 8.11
N LYS A 111 8.54 12.62 9.02
CA LYS A 111 8.77 11.54 9.98
C LYS A 111 8.75 10.16 9.32
N LEU A 112 7.84 9.92 8.38
CA LEU A 112 7.86 8.69 7.56
C LEU A 112 9.15 8.58 6.74
N GLN A 113 9.63 9.68 6.17
CA GLN A 113 10.89 9.69 5.42
C GLN A 113 12.09 9.38 6.34
N GLU A 114 12.11 9.90 7.57
CA GLU A 114 13.15 9.53 8.55
C GLU A 114 13.06 8.04 8.91
N ALA A 115 11.86 7.51 9.15
CA ALA A 115 11.64 6.09 9.43
C ALA A 115 12.10 5.19 8.27
N SER A 116 11.80 5.57 7.02
CA SER A 116 12.21 4.85 5.80
C SER A 116 13.73 4.81 5.61
N ARG A 117 14.46 5.84 6.06
CA ARG A 117 15.94 5.82 6.04
C ARG A 117 16.52 4.86 7.07
N LEU A 118 15.86 4.72 8.23
CA LEU A 118 16.28 3.78 9.27
C LEU A 118 15.94 2.33 8.91
N GLU A 119 14.81 2.13 8.23
CA GLU A 119 14.32 0.83 7.81
C GLU A 119 13.90 0.83 6.34
N PRO A 120 14.87 0.78 5.41
CA PRO A 120 14.55 0.64 3.99
C PRO A 120 13.73 -0.64 3.77
N ASP A 121 12.80 -0.56 2.83
CA ASP A 121 11.93 -1.67 2.44
C ASP A 121 10.97 -2.17 3.53
N ASN A 122 10.76 -1.44 4.62
CA ASN A 122 9.67 -1.74 5.55
C ASN A 122 8.33 -1.38 4.89
N LEU A 123 7.54 -2.38 4.54
CA LEU A 123 6.36 -2.19 3.71
C LEU A 123 5.27 -1.36 4.41
N SER A 124 5.20 -1.39 5.74
CA SER A 124 4.29 -0.53 6.52
C SER A 124 4.61 0.95 6.30
N ILE A 125 5.89 1.32 6.37
CA ILE A 125 6.36 2.69 6.13
C ILE A 125 6.12 3.09 4.67
N GLU A 126 6.49 2.22 3.72
CA GLU A 126 6.37 2.50 2.28
C GLU A 126 4.91 2.69 1.84
N MET A 127 3.99 1.87 2.35
CA MET A 127 2.55 2.03 2.11
C MET A 127 1.99 3.31 2.73
N ALA A 128 2.44 3.69 3.94
CA ALA A 128 2.01 4.94 4.56
C ALA A 128 2.47 6.17 3.77
N ILE A 129 3.71 6.16 3.26
CA ILE A 129 4.21 7.23 2.40
C ILE A 129 3.42 7.31 1.11
N ALA A 130 3.16 6.16 0.47
CA ALA A 130 2.35 6.14 -0.76
C ALA A 130 0.94 6.70 -0.54
N ARG A 131 0.27 6.36 0.57
CA ARG A 131 -1.04 6.95 0.91
C ARG A 131 -0.96 8.47 1.13
N GLN A 132 0.10 8.96 1.77
CA GLN A 132 0.28 10.40 1.98
C GLN A 132 0.58 11.13 0.65
N ASN A 133 1.31 10.50 -0.27
CA ASN A 133 1.50 11.02 -1.63
C ASN A 133 0.16 11.07 -2.39
N ILE A 134 -0.67 10.03 -2.31
CA ILE A 134 -2.02 10.02 -2.90
C ILE A 134 -2.87 11.17 -2.32
N GLN A 135 -2.82 11.37 -1.00
CA GLN A 135 -3.52 12.48 -0.34
C GLN A 135 -3.08 13.85 -0.87
N ASN A 136 -1.80 14.00 -1.19
CA ASN A 136 -1.21 15.22 -1.76
C ASN A 136 -1.37 15.33 -3.30
N ASN A 137 -2.13 14.43 -3.94
CA ASN A 137 -2.26 14.29 -5.39
C ASN A 137 -0.95 13.98 -6.13
N GLU A 138 0.07 13.47 -5.44
CA GLU A 138 1.35 12.99 -5.99
C GLU A 138 1.23 11.50 -6.41
N CYS A 139 0.24 11.18 -7.24
CA CYS A 139 -0.14 9.81 -7.57
C CYS A 139 1.01 9.00 -8.21
N ASP A 140 1.78 9.62 -9.12
CA ASP A 140 2.92 8.96 -9.79
C ASP A 140 4.01 8.57 -8.79
N ALA A 141 4.32 9.46 -7.84
CA ALA A 141 5.30 9.19 -6.80
C ALA A 141 4.85 8.03 -5.89
N ALA A 142 3.55 7.97 -5.55
CA ALA A 142 2.98 6.84 -4.82
C ALA A 142 3.14 5.52 -5.59
N LEU A 143 2.79 5.51 -6.89
CA LEU A 143 2.87 4.32 -7.72
C LEU A 143 4.31 3.85 -7.94
N SER A 144 5.23 4.75 -8.30
CA SER A 144 6.65 4.42 -8.48
C SER A 144 7.27 3.82 -7.22
N ARG A 145 6.83 4.25 -6.04
CA ARG A 145 7.30 3.70 -4.76
C ARG A 145 6.83 2.26 -4.54
N LEU A 146 5.59 1.95 -4.91
CA LEU A 146 4.97 0.66 -4.63
C LEU A 146 5.20 -0.41 -5.69
N ILE A 147 5.51 -0.02 -6.94
CA ILE A 147 5.56 -0.99 -8.05
C ILE A 147 6.58 -2.10 -7.82
N LYS A 148 7.73 -1.81 -7.19
CA LYS A 148 8.71 -2.83 -6.83
C LYS A 148 8.20 -3.82 -5.78
N TYR A 149 7.36 -3.36 -4.86
CA TYR A 149 6.80 -4.21 -3.80
C TYR A 149 5.62 -5.05 -4.30
N LYS A 150 4.87 -4.57 -5.30
CA LYS A 150 3.76 -5.33 -5.92
C LYS A 150 4.23 -6.73 -6.36
N GLU A 151 5.41 -6.80 -6.98
CA GLU A 151 5.98 -8.07 -7.47
C GLU A 151 6.59 -8.92 -6.34
N LEU A 152 7.11 -8.28 -5.29
CA LEU A 152 7.71 -8.95 -4.13
C LEU A 152 6.66 -9.47 -3.14
N ASN A 153 5.50 -8.81 -3.01
CA ASN A 153 4.46 -9.26 -2.09
C ASN A 153 3.06 -9.14 -2.68
N ARG A 154 2.85 -9.84 -3.81
CA ARG A 154 1.55 -9.93 -4.49
C ARG A 154 0.43 -10.56 -3.67
N HIS A 155 0.72 -11.12 -2.49
CA HIS A 155 -0.25 -11.84 -1.68
C HIS A 155 -0.86 -10.97 -0.58
N MET A 156 -0.11 -9.99 -0.07
CA MET A 156 -0.57 -9.06 0.97
C MET A 156 -1.77 -8.22 0.50
N ASP A 157 -2.87 -8.32 1.24
CA ASP A 157 -4.12 -7.60 0.97
C ASP A 157 -3.93 -6.07 1.07
N ASP A 158 -3.31 -5.61 2.16
CA ASP A 158 -3.04 -4.19 2.40
C ASP A 158 -2.21 -3.56 1.26
N LEU A 159 -1.20 -4.27 0.73
CA LEU A 159 -0.42 -3.78 -0.40
C LEU A 159 -1.25 -3.69 -1.68
N LYS A 160 -2.09 -4.69 -1.98
CA LYS A 160 -2.98 -4.67 -3.14
C LYS A 160 -3.91 -3.47 -3.11
N LEU A 161 -4.46 -3.14 -1.93
CA LEU A 161 -5.32 -2.00 -1.76
C LEU A 161 -4.57 -0.70 -2.09
N VAL A 162 -3.40 -0.46 -1.50
CA VAL A 162 -2.67 0.80 -1.72
C VAL A 162 -2.14 0.91 -3.16
N VAL A 163 -1.69 -0.20 -3.76
CA VAL A 163 -1.33 -0.22 -5.20
C VAL A 163 -2.55 0.10 -6.07
N SER A 164 -3.72 -0.44 -5.75
CA SER A 164 -4.97 -0.14 -6.46
C SER A 164 -5.39 1.32 -6.31
N GLN A 165 -5.26 1.87 -5.10
CA GLN A 165 -5.47 3.30 -4.85
C GLN A 165 -4.55 4.15 -5.73
N ALA A 166 -3.26 3.79 -5.82
CA ALA A 166 -2.31 4.46 -6.70
C ALA A 166 -2.68 4.34 -8.18
N PHE A 167 -3.10 3.15 -8.66
CA PHE A 167 -3.55 2.97 -10.04
C PHE A 167 -4.76 3.86 -10.39
N VAL A 168 -5.79 3.86 -9.54
CA VAL A 168 -6.98 4.72 -9.75
C VAL A 168 -6.63 6.21 -9.65
N CYS A 169 -5.70 6.59 -8.77
CA CYS A 169 -5.19 7.96 -8.65
C CYS A 169 -4.54 8.44 -9.96
N VAL A 170 -3.64 7.64 -10.55
CA VAL A 170 -2.94 7.94 -11.82
C VAL A 170 -3.85 7.78 -13.06
N GLY A 171 -4.99 7.08 -12.94
CA GLY A 171 -5.87 6.78 -14.07
C GLY A 171 -5.51 5.51 -14.85
N LYS A 172 -4.69 4.64 -14.25
CA LYS A 172 -4.29 3.33 -14.78
C LYS A 172 -5.35 2.27 -14.49
N PHE A 173 -6.51 2.42 -15.12
CA PHE A 173 -7.69 1.61 -14.81
C PHE A 173 -7.58 0.15 -15.26
N GLU A 174 -6.85 -0.13 -16.34
CA GLU A 174 -6.63 -1.50 -16.80
C GLU A 174 -5.85 -2.32 -15.75
N GLU A 175 -4.79 -1.75 -15.19
CA GLU A 175 -4.00 -2.40 -14.14
C GLU A 175 -4.77 -2.54 -12.82
N TYR A 176 -5.65 -1.59 -12.51
CA TYR A 176 -6.59 -1.71 -11.40
C TYR A 176 -7.54 -2.91 -11.59
N LEU A 177 -8.16 -3.03 -12.77
CA LEU A 177 -9.09 -4.10 -13.08
C LEU A 177 -8.42 -5.47 -13.14
N ASP A 178 -7.20 -5.57 -13.67
CA ASP A 178 -6.39 -6.79 -13.67
C ASP A 178 -6.13 -7.26 -12.23
N LEU A 179 -5.63 -6.34 -11.38
CA LEU A 179 -5.35 -6.64 -9.97
C LEU A 179 -6.62 -7.06 -9.22
N LYS A 180 -7.73 -6.35 -9.42
CA LYS A 180 -9.05 -6.68 -8.83
C LYS A 180 -9.61 -8.01 -9.35
N THR A 181 -9.35 -8.39 -10.59
CA THR A 181 -9.81 -9.69 -11.13
C THR A 181 -9.02 -10.85 -10.54
N SER A 182 -7.74 -10.62 -10.22
CA SER A 182 -6.87 -11.61 -9.58
C SER A 182 -7.17 -11.87 -8.09
N TYR A 183 -8.01 -11.04 -7.46
CA TYR A 183 -8.25 -11.06 -6.02
C TYR A 183 -9.68 -10.63 -5.67
N ASP A 184 -10.43 -11.44 -4.91
CA ASP A 184 -11.80 -11.10 -4.48
C ASP A 184 -11.78 -10.08 -3.32
N PRO A 185 -12.07 -8.78 -3.56
CA PRO A 185 -11.94 -7.75 -2.52
C PRO A 185 -12.97 -7.91 -1.40
N ARG A 186 -14.04 -8.67 -1.62
CA ARG A 186 -15.07 -8.95 -0.61
C ARG A 186 -14.57 -9.87 0.51
N LYS A 187 -13.44 -10.56 0.30
CA LYS A 187 -12.77 -11.37 1.33
C LYS A 187 -11.71 -10.56 2.09
N SER A 188 -11.47 -9.32 1.68
CA SER A 188 -10.54 -8.42 2.32
C SER A 188 -11.07 -8.02 3.70
N THR A 189 -10.15 -7.85 4.66
CA THR A 189 -10.48 -7.15 5.92
C THR A 189 -10.68 -5.64 5.71
N ARG A 190 -10.47 -5.17 4.48
CA ARG A 190 -10.52 -3.79 4.02
C ARG A 190 -11.66 -3.55 3.02
N ASP A 191 -12.74 -4.34 3.06
CA ASP A 191 -13.82 -4.26 2.05
C ASP A 191 -14.34 -2.82 1.86
N SER A 192 -14.44 -2.05 2.94
CA SER A 192 -15.07 -0.73 2.89
C SER A 192 -14.20 0.27 2.14
N PHE A 193 -12.88 0.11 2.25
CA PHE A 193 -11.91 0.88 1.47
C PHE A 193 -11.87 0.45 0.01
N TRP A 194 -12.03 -0.85 -0.27
CA TRP A 194 -12.17 -1.36 -1.64
C TRP A 194 -13.45 -0.84 -2.31
N SER A 195 -14.57 -0.79 -1.57
CA SER A 195 -15.84 -0.22 -2.01
C SER A 195 -15.75 1.28 -2.28
N SER A 196 -15.06 2.05 -1.41
CA SER A 196 -14.77 3.48 -1.64
C SER A 196 -13.96 3.68 -2.92
N LEU A 197 -12.89 2.88 -3.10
CA LEU A 197 -12.05 2.93 -4.29
C LEU A 197 -12.82 2.56 -5.56
N GLU A 198 -13.71 1.57 -5.50
CA GLU A 198 -14.58 1.19 -6.61
C GLU A 198 -15.54 2.33 -6.97
N ALA A 199 -16.12 3.03 -5.99
CA ALA A 199 -16.96 4.19 -6.23
C ALA A 199 -16.17 5.31 -6.95
N GLU A 200 -14.93 5.57 -6.53
CA GLU A 200 -14.04 6.53 -7.22
C GLU A 200 -13.78 6.11 -8.68
N TYR A 201 -13.42 4.86 -8.90
CA TYR A 201 -13.18 4.32 -10.24
C TYR A 201 -14.42 4.46 -11.13
N LEU A 202 -15.59 4.01 -10.65
CA LEU A 202 -16.86 4.08 -11.38
C LEU A 202 -17.26 5.52 -11.70
N MET A 203 -16.99 6.46 -10.80
CA MET A 203 -17.16 7.89 -11.03
C MET A 203 -16.25 8.39 -12.16
N LYS A 204 -14.96 8.03 -12.15
CA LYS A 204 -14.00 8.46 -13.18
C LYS A 204 -14.32 7.90 -14.56
N VAL A 205 -14.89 6.70 -14.67
CA VAL A 205 -15.32 6.11 -15.96
C VAL A 205 -16.76 6.48 -16.34
N GLY A 206 -17.46 7.31 -15.56
CA GLY A 206 -18.81 7.79 -15.86
C GLY A 206 -19.93 6.77 -15.63
N SER A 207 -19.67 5.68 -14.90
CA SER A 207 -20.68 4.66 -14.57
C SER A 207 -21.47 5.02 -13.31
N PHE A 208 -22.20 6.13 -13.36
CA PHE A 208 -22.85 6.74 -12.19
C PHE A 208 -23.87 5.83 -11.50
N THR A 209 -24.64 5.03 -12.25
CA THR A 209 -25.62 4.09 -11.66
C THR A 209 -24.94 3.05 -10.79
N LYS A 210 -23.85 2.44 -11.28
CA LYS A 210 -23.08 1.46 -10.50
C LYS A 210 -22.37 2.10 -9.31
N ALA A 211 -21.85 3.31 -9.49
CA ALA A 211 -21.25 4.07 -8.39
C ALA A 211 -22.27 4.32 -7.26
N LEU A 212 -23.51 4.65 -7.61
CA LEU A 212 -24.60 4.82 -6.63
C LEU A 212 -24.89 3.51 -5.88
N GLU A 213 -24.98 2.38 -6.60
CA GLU A 213 -25.21 1.06 -5.98
C GLU A 213 -24.10 0.70 -4.99
N VAL A 214 -22.83 0.91 -5.37
CA VAL A 214 -21.67 0.64 -4.52
C VAL A 214 -21.67 1.53 -3.27
N THR A 215 -21.96 2.83 -3.40
CA THR A 215 -22.00 3.74 -2.26
C THR A 215 -23.14 3.43 -1.30
N GLN A 216 -24.31 3.03 -1.81
CA GLN A 216 -25.42 2.56 -0.98
C GLN A 216 -25.09 1.25 -0.26
N ALA A 217 -24.39 0.32 -0.90
CA ALA A 217 -23.93 -0.91 -0.26
C ALA A 217 -22.90 -0.62 0.84
N LEU A 218 -21.96 0.28 0.57
CA LEU A 218 -20.93 0.73 1.52
C LEU A 218 -21.55 1.37 2.76
N GLN A 219 -22.56 2.22 2.61
CA GLN A 219 -23.25 2.82 3.76
C GLN A 219 -24.07 1.82 4.58
N LYS A 220 -24.54 0.74 3.94
CA LYS A 220 -25.23 -0.35 4.65
C LYS A 220 -24.25 -1.20 5.45
N SER A 221 -23.04 -1.43 4.94
CA SER A 221 -22.01 -2.20 5.66
C SER A 221 -21.30 -1.38 6.73
N ASP A 222 -21.06 -0.09 6.48
CA ASP A 222 -20.42 0.83 7.40
C ASP A 222 -21.05 2.24 7.33
N ALA A 223 -22.07 2.45 8.17
CA ALA A 223 -22.82 3.71 8.23
C ALA A 223 -22.07 4.87 8.90
N ASP A 224 -20.93 4.60 9.55
CA ASP A 224 -20.10 5.62 10.19
C ASP A 224 -18.93 6.06 9.31
N PHE A 225 -18.69 5.37 8.19
CA PHE A 225 -17.63 5.70 7.26
C PHE A 225 -17.98 6.93 6.38
N PRO A 226 -17.28 8.08 6.55
CA PRO A 226 -17.67 9.32 5.88
C PRO A 226 -17.65 9.22 4.35
N GLU A 227 -16.66 8.54 3.78
CA GLU A 227 -16.46 8.55 2.32
C GLU A 227 -17.58 7.83 1.55
N GLY A 228 -18.31 6.92 2.19
CA GLY A 228 -19.52 6.35 1.60
C GLY A 228 -20.57 7.43 1.27
N TYR A 229 -20.69 8.45 2.13
CA TYR A 229 -21.60 9.58 1.91
C TYR A 229 -21.04 10.63 0.97
N TYR A 230 -19.72 10.87 0.99
CA TYR A 230 -19.08 11.75 0.01
C TYR A 230 -19.31 11.26 -1.42
N TRP A 231 -19.05 9.97 -1.67
CA TRP A 231 -19.20 9.41 -3.00
C TRP A 231 -20.66 9.40 -3.46
N GLN A 232 -21.62 9.12 -2.57
CA GLN A 232 -23.05 9.25 -2.91
C GLN A 232 -23.39 10.70 -3.30
N TRP A 233 -22.99 11.68 -2.48
CA TRP A 233 -23.21 13.10 -2.78
C TRP A 233 -22.63 13.48 -4.15
N LYS A 234 -21.42 13.01 -4.45
CA LYS A 234 -20.74 13.27 -5.72
C LYS A 234 -21.52 12.69 -6.90
N VAL A 235 -21.96 11.43 -6.80
CA VAL A 235 -22.77 10.74 -7.82
C VAL A 235 -24.09 11.47 -8.07
N GLU A 236 -24.85 11.75 -7.01
CA GLU A 236 -26.16 12.41 -7.09
C GLU A 236 -26.05 13.82 -7.69
N SER A 237 -25.01 14.57 -7.31
CA SER A 237 -24.74 15.90 -7.86
C SER A 237 -24.42 15.85 -9.36
N HIS A 238 -23.66 14.84 -9.81
CA HIS A 238 -23.40 14.62 -11.24
C HIS A 238 -24.67 14.25 -12.01
N GLN A 239 -25.58 13.50 -11.40
CA GLN A 239 -26.88 13.13 -11.97
C GLN A 239 -27.94 14.25 -11.87
N LYS A 240 -27.61 15.39 -11.23
CA LYS A 240 -28.54 16.51 -10.97
C LYS A 240 -29.76 16.09 -10.15
N VAL A 241 -29.57 15.16 -9.23
CA VAL A 241 -30.58 14.73 -8.24
C VAL A 241 -30.28 15.42 -6.91
N LYS A 242 -31.29 15.54 -6.04
CA LYS A 242 -31.14 16.10 -4.69
C LYS A 242 -30.06 15.35 -3.91
N SER A 243 -28.95 16.02 -3.62
CA SER A 243 -27.75 15.44 -3.00
C SER A 243 -27.44 16.03 -1.62
N GLU A 244 -28.25 16.99 -1.15
CA GLU A 244 -27.99 17.76 0.07
C GLU A 244 -27.88 16.87 1.32
N LYS A 245 -28.72 15.84 1.39
CA LYS A 245 -28.76 14.92 2.54
C LYS A 245 -27.44 14.14 2.71
N ALA A 246 -26.90 13.59 1.61
CA ALA A 246 -25.64 12.87 1.63
C ALA A 246 -24.48 13.81 1.99
N GLY A 247 -24.45 15.00 1.40
CA GLY A 247 -23.44 16.02 1.70
C GLY A 247 -23.45 16.48 3.17
N GLN A 248 -24.64 16.74 3.73
CA GLN A 248 -24.78 17.10 5.15
C GLN A 248 -24.31 15.98 6.08
N LYS A 249 -24.64 14.72 5.77
CA LYS A 249 -24.21 13.56 6.56
C LYS A 249 -22.70 13.38 6.51
N TYR A 250 -22.07 13.53 5.34
CA TYR A 250 -20.60 13.52 5.20
C TYR A 250 -19.94 14.55 6.11
N LEU A 251 -20.37 15.81 6.05
CA LEU A 251 -19.81 16.88 6.88
C LEU A 251 -20.00 16.63 8.37
N SER A 252 -21.15 16.12 8.77
CA SER A 252 -21.45 15.75 10.16
C SER A 252 -20.50 14.66 10.67
N LEU A 253 -20.32 13.58 9.90
CA LEU A 253 -19.40 12.49 10.25
C LEU A 253 -17.95 12.97 10.30
N CYS A 254 -17.51 13.80 9.35
CA CYS A 254 -16.16 14.35 9.35
C CYS A 254 -15.89 15.27 10.54
N LYS A 255 -16.86 16.09 10.94
CA LYS A 255 -16.75 16.93 12.15
C LYS A 255 -16.77 16.11 13.44
N GLY A 256 -17.45 14.96 13.44
CA GLY A 256 -17.53 14.01 14.56
C GLY A 256 -16.38 12.99 14.64
N LEU A 257 -15.39 13.07 13.75
CA LEU A 257 -14.36 12.05 13.61
C LEU A 257 -13.34 12.08 14.77
N ASN A 258 -13.54 11.21 15.76
CA ASN A 258 -12.63 11.05 16.89
C ASN A 258 -11.37 10.22 16.53
N SER A 259 -10.36 10.21 17.41
CA SER A 259 -9.08 9.51 17.16
C SER A 259 -9.23 7.99 16.93
N ARG A 260 -10.25 7.34 17.51
CA ARG A 260 -10.51 5.91 17.28
C ARG A 260 -10.97 5.68 15.84
N LEU A 261 -11.92 6.48 15.36
CA LEU A 261 -12.42 6.39 13.97
C LEU A 261 -11.35 6.83 12.96
N GLN A 262 -10.56 7.85 13.27
CA GLN A 262 -9.41 8.24 12.43
C GLN A 262 -8.45 7.08 12.21
N ARG A 263 -8.15 6.30 13.25
CA ARG A 263 -7.30 5.10 13.14
C ARG A 263 -7.99 3.97 12.38
N ALA A 264 -9.29 3.75 12.63
CA ALA A 264 -10.06 2.73 11.92
C ALA A 264 -10.08 2.99 10.40
N TYR A 265 -10.20 4.26 10.00
CA TYR A 265 -10.29 4.68 8.60
C TYR A 265 -8.97 5.17 8.00
N LEU A 266 -7.83 4.90 8.63
CA LEU A 266 -6.51 5.38 8.21
C LEU A 266 -6.11 4.92 6.79
N TRP A 267 -6.70 3.82 6.32
CA TRP A 267 -6.49 3.23 5.00
C TRP A 267 -7.15 3.99 3.85
N GLU A 268 -8.03 4.95 4.15
CA GLU A 268 -8.60 5.88 3.18
C GLU A 268 -7.67 7.11 3.05
N PRO A 269 -6.96 7.28 1.92
CA PRO A 269 -6.06 8.42 1.72
C PRO A 269 -6.81 9.75 1.74
N GLN A 270 -8.06 9.78 1.28
CA GLN A 270 -8.86 10.99 1.10
C GLN A 270 -9.85 11.26 2.23
N LEU A 271 -9.68 10.60 3.38
CA LEU A 271 -10.58 10.70 4.53
C LEU A 271 -10.80 12.16 4.94
N CYS A 272 -12.04 12.63 4.78
CA CYS A 272 -12.50 13.97 5.10
C CYS A 272 -11.72 15.11 4.40
N HIS A 273 -11.01 14.82 3.31
CA HIS A 273 -10.20 15.82 2.60
C HIS A 273 -11.07 16.81 1.80
N ARG A 274 -12.28 16.40 1.39
CA ARG A 274 -13.19 17.17 0.52
C ARG A 274 -14.28 17.95 1.28
N THR A 275 -14.09 18.23 2.56
CA THR A 275 -15.09 18.97 3.37
C THR A 275 -15.39 20.37 2.82
N VAL A 276 -14.37 21.11 2.40
CA VAL A 276 -14.52 22.46 1.81
C VAL A 276 -15.33 22.44 0.51
N GLU A 277 -15.14 21.42 -0.32
CA GLU A 277 -15.88 21.22 -1.57
C GLU A 277 -17.38 21.06 -1.29
N VAL A 278 -17.73 20.15 -0.37
CA VAL A 278 -19.11 19.86 0.00
C VAL A 278 -19.77 21.06 0.69
N GLU A 279 -19.07 21.73 1.60
CA GLU A 279 -19.59 22.95 2.25
C GLU A 279 -19.90 24.06 1.25
N THR A 280 -19.04 24.26 0.26
CA THR A 280 -19.23 25.28 -0.77
C THR A 280 -20.44 24.97 -1.64
N PHE A 281 -20.64 23.70 -2.01
CA PHE A 281 -21.81 23.25 -2.77
C PHE A 281 -23.11 23.50 -2.00
N LEU A 282 -23.18 23.09 -0.74
CA LEU A 282 -24.39 23.24 0.08
C LEU A 282 -24.75 24.71 0.32
N LYS A 283 -23.76 25.60 0.48
CA LYS A 283 -24.00 27.04 0.62
C LYS A 283 -24.60 27.66 -0.64
N LYS A 284 -24.18 27.22 -1.84
CA LYS A 284 -24.71 27.71 -3.11
C LYS A 284 -26.15 27.26 -3.34
N ASN A 285 -26.46 25.99 -3.05
CA ASN A 285 -27.80 25.45 -3.30
C ASN A 285 -28.86 25.91 -2.27
N ASN A 286 -28.45 26.26 -1.05
CA ASN A 286 -29.37 26.74 -0.01
C ASN A 286 -29.74 28.24 -0.11
N ASN A 287 -29.08 29.00 -0.99
CA ASN A 287 -29.37 30.40 -1.25
C ASN A 287 -29.91 30.59 -2.68
N PRO A 288 -31.17 30.20 -2.97
CA PRO A 288 -31.73 30.31 -4.32
C PRO A 288 -32.04 31.77 -4.76
N GLU A 289 -31.79 32.77 -3.92
CA GLU A 289 -32.18 34.18 -4.14
C GLU A 289 -31.05 35.10 -4.66
N ILE A 290 -30.05 34.54 -5.36
CA ILE A 290 -29.05 35.33 -6.14
C ILE A 290 -29.07 34.85 -7.58
#